data_AF-A0A2W2C750-F1
#
_entry.id   AF-A0A2W2C750-F1
#
_cell.length_a   1.000
_cell.length_b   1.000
_cell.length_c   1.000
_cell.angle_alpha   90.00
_cell.angle_beta   90.00
_cell.angle_gamma   90.00
#
_symmetry.space_group_name_H-M   'P 1'
#
loop_
_entity.id
_entity.type
_entity.pdbx_description
1 polymer ?
#
loop_
_entity_poly.entity_id
_entity_poly.type
_entity_poly.pdbx_seq_one_letter_code
_entity_poly.pdbx_strand_id
1 'polypeptide(L)'
;MPIPPDLWKRLTSTVGLVTVRDGERVNIMSAEWSYFVNKQPLWVAVVLGPRSATRELIGPAGEFCLTLCAEDQAALADLAGSFSIRDLDKTSSELVSLAAARLVSVPWVDGGVVALECQLRQEIAFPVHRMFVGEVVAAHLPERPDSVRPLVKHGGMYQLGERAERREVAVVAQRGPAGTVRVGATSPAKLTAPFRITLALADGGSIPLGEFAANRHGDLQIEVPLPAAVAGLRPGPVEVVVERDGARPGRARLTEESGWR
;
A
#
# COMPACT_ATOMS: atom_id res chain seq x y z
N MET A 1 -3.05 5.33 -28.98
CA MET A 1 -2.42 6.55 -28.42
C MET A 1 -1.08 6.16 -27.82
N PRO A 2 0.03 6.87 -28.11
CA PRO A 2 1.33 6.55 -27.52
C PRO A 2 1.33 6.75 -26.00
N ILE A 3 2.20 6.01 -25.30
CA ILE A 3 2.41 6.17 -23.86
C ILE A 3 3.08 7.54 -23.62
N PRO A 4 2.53 8.42 -22.75
CA PRO A 4 3.18 9.68 -22.43
C PRO A 4 4.57 9.46 -21.81
N PRO A 5 5.62 10.21 -22.22
CA PRO A 5 7.00 9.98 -21.75
C PRO A 5 7.17 10.20 -20.24
N ASP A 6 6.33 11.05 -19.66
CA ASP A 6 6.32 11.40 -18.23
C ASP A 6 5.19 10.71 -17.46
N LEU A 7 4.60 9.65 -18.00
CA LEU A 7 3.48 8.94 -17.35
C LEU A 7 3.83 8.49 -15.92
N TRP A 8 5.09 8.13 -15.68
CA TRP A 8 5.59 7.74 -14.37
C TRP A 8 5.42 8.83 -13.30
N LYS A 9 5.42 10.12 -13.67
CA LYS A 9 5.19 11.24 -12.73
C LYS A 9 3.77 11.28 -12.16
N ARG A 10 2.85 10.47 -12.71
CA ARG A 10 1.46 10.34 -12.23
C ARG A 10 1.30 9.28 -11.14
N LEU A 11 2.36 8.53 -10.81
CA LEU A 11 2.34 7.61 -9.69
C LEU A 11 2.42 8.38 -8.37
N THR A 12 1.77 7.84 -7.35
CA THR A 12 1.91 8.32 -5.97
C THR A 12 2.71 7.30 -5.17
N SER A 13 3.76 7.76 -4.49
CA SER A 13 4.71 6.89 -3.79
C SER A 13 5.32 7.61 -2.58
N THR A 14 6.09 6.88 -1.77
CA THR A 14 6.96 7.44 -0.75
C THR A 14 8.37 7.60 -1.32
N VAL A 15 9.13 8.59 -0.87
CA VAL A 15 10.53 8.75 -1.27
C VAL A 15 11.42 7.89 -0.36
N GLY A 16 12.27 7.06 -0.94
CA GLY A 16 13.32 6.35 -0.21
C GLY A 16 14.67 7.06 -0.31
N LEU A 17 15.49 7.01 0.73
CA LEU A 17 16.91 7.30 0.70
C LEU A 17 17.66 5.98 0.78
N VAL A 18 18.47 5.70 -0.24
CA VAL A 18 19.28 4.50 -0.33
C VAL A 18 20.71 4.88 0.01
N THR A 19 21.27 4.20 1.01
CA THR A 19 22.68 4.30 1.34
C THR A 19 23.42 3.03 0.94
N VAL A 20 24.65 3.21 0.48
CA VAL A 20 25.56 2.11 0.11
C VAL A 20 26.99 2.55 0.43
N ARG A 21 27.80 1.61 0.91
CA ARG A 21 29.22 1.83 1.19
C ARG A 21 30.06 1.53 -0.05
N ASP A 22 31.03 2.38 -0.34
CA ASP A 22 32.03 2.22 -1.39
C ASP A 22 33.42 2.48 -0.79
N GLY A 23 34.06 1.42 -0.30
CA GLY A 23 35.25 1.52 0.55
C GLY A 23 34.98 2.33 1.82
N GLU A 24 35.73 3.41 2.02
CA GLU A 24 35.55 4.32 3.15
C GLU A 24 34.43 5.35 2.94
N ARG A 25 33.89 5.45 1.71
CA ARG A 25 32.85 6.43 1.37
C ARG A 25 31.46 5.85 1.57
N VAL A 26 30.52 6.73 1.90
CA VAL A 26 29.09 6.41 1.92
C VAL A 26 28.42 7.24 0.85
N ASN A 27 27.65 6.59 -0.02
CA ASN A 27 26.78 7.26 -0.96
C ASN A 27 25.36 7.28 -0.42
N ILE A 28 24.62 8.36 -0.67
CA ILE A 28 23.19 8.50 -0.37
C ILE A 28 22.49 8.95 -1.64
N MET A 29 21.40 8.30 -2.05
CA MET A 29 20.58 8.77 -3.17
C MET A 29 19.10 8.63 -2.88
N SER A 30 18.27 9.48 -3.50
CA SER A 30 16.82 9.34 -3.38
C SER A 30 16.22 8.44 -4.46
N ALA A 31 15.47 7.42 -4.04
CA ALA A 31 14.76 6.48 -4.88
C ALA A 31 13.26 6.57 -4.60
N GLU A 32 12.51 7.21 -5.50
CA GLU A 32 11.04 7.21 -5.47
C GLU A 32 10.48 5.79 -5.57
N TRP A 33 11.12 4.92 -6.37
CA TRP A 33 10.64 3.57 -6.61
C TRP A 33 11.21 2.59 -5.59
N SER A 34 10.66 2.67 -4.38
CA SER A 34 11.04 1.87 -3.20
C SER A 34 9.81 1.21 -2.58
N TYR A 35 9.80 -0.13 -2.41
CA TYR A 35 8.59 -0.89 -2.04
C TYR A 35 8.88 -2.09 -1.15
N PHE A 36 7.92 -2.51 -0.32
CA PHE A 36 7.88 -3.86 0.23
C PHE A 36 7.40 -4.84 -0.84
N VAL A 37 8.08 -5.99 -0.99
CA VAL A 37 7.79 -6.98 -2.05
C VAL A 37 7.56 -8.40 -1.54
N ASN A 38 7.92 -8.70 -0.29
CA ASN A 38 7.53 -9.94 0.38
C ASN A 38 7.28 -9.69 1.86
N LYS A 39 6.27 -10.36 2.44
CA LYS A 39 5.90 -10.16 3.86
C LYS A 39 6.71 -11.05 4.82
N GLN A 40 7.06 -12.27 4.40
CA GLN A 40 7.81 -13.21 5.25
C GLN A 40 8.61 -14.21 4.38
N PRO A 41 9.96 -14.19 4.42
CA PRO A 41 10.81 -13.17 5.04
C PRO A 41 10.53 -11.76 4.46
N LEU A 42 10.73 -10.71 5.25
CA LEU A 42 10.41 -9.34 4.82
C LEU A 42 11.43 -8.87 3.78
N TRP A 43 10.99 -8.63 2.54
CA TRP A 43 11.85 -8.14 1.46
C TRP A 43 11.37 -6.79 0.95
N VAL A 44 12.32 -5.94 0.57
CA VAL A 44 12.09 -4.66 -0.11
C VAL A 44 12.77 -4.63 -1.47
N ALA A 45 12.28 -3.77 -2.35
CA ALA A 45 12.89 -3.50 -3.65
C ALA A 45 13.16 -2.00 -3.80
N VAL A 46 14.30 -1.67 -4.41
CA VAL A 46 14.63 -0.32 -4.89
C VAL A 46 14.94 -0.39 -6.39
N VAL A 47 14.35 0.50 -7.19
CA VAL A 47 14.50 0.50 -8.65
C VAL A 47 15.27 1.74 -9.08
N LEU A 48 16.45 1.53 -9.66
CA LEU A 48 17.40 2.59 -9.97
C LEU A 48 17.55 2.80 -11.47
N GLY A 49 17.50 4.07 -11.89
CA GLY A 49 17.71 4.49 -13.27
C GLY A 49 19.19 4.47 -13.70
N PRO A 50 19.47 4.62 -15.00
CA PRO A 50 20.82 4.47 -15.55
C PRO A 50 21.79 5.58 -15.14
N ARG A 51 21.30 6.73 -14.64
CA ARG A 51 22.14 7.84 -14.16
C ARG A 51 22.60 7.67 -12.72
N SER A 52 22.07 6.70 -11.98
CA SER A 52 22.39 6.50 -10.57
C SER A 52 23.72 5.77 -10.41
N ALA A 53 24.72 6.42 -9.82
CA ALA A 53 25.96 5.74 -9.43
C ALA A 53 25.69 4.60 -8.43
N THR A 54 24.69 4.74 -7.55
CA THR A 54 24.27 3.70 -6.59
C THR A 54 23.90 2.39 -7.27
N ARG A 55 23.40 2.44 -8.52
CA ARG A 55 23.11 1.25 -9.33
C ARG A 55 24.34 0.38 -9.56
N GLU A 56 25.53 0.96 -9.64
CA GLU A 56 26.78 0.23 -9.82
C GLU A 56 27.40 -0.22 -8.49
N LEU A 57 26.96 0.36 -7.37
CA LEU A 57 27.52 0.11 -6.04
C LEU A 57 26.81 -1.01 -5.27
N ILE A 58 25.48 -1.13 -5.39
CA ILE A 58 24.70 -2.10 -4.59
C ILE A 58 25.12 -3.55 -4.87
N GLY A 59 25.32 -3.90 -6.14
CA GLY A 59 25.70 -5.26 -6.54
C GLY A 59 27.01 -5.71 -5.88
N PRO A 60 28.13 -4.99 -6.07
CA PRO A 60 29.40 -5.28 -5.40
C PRO A 60 29.34 -5.18 -3.88
N ALA A 61 28.59 -4.23 -3.31
CA ALA A 61 28.47 -4.08 -1.86
C ALA A 61 27.71 -5.25 -1.21
N GLY A 62 26.73 -5.85 -1.91
CA GLY A 62 25.92 -6.95 -1.40
C GLY A 62 24.92 -6.56 -0.29
N GLU A 63 24.91 -5.29 0.11
CA GLU A 63 24.04 -4.74 1.15
C GLU A 63 23.77 -3.25 0.89
N PHE A 64 22.66 -2.76 1.43
CA PHE A 64 22.26 -1.36 1.38
C PHE A 64 21.33 -1.06 2.56
N CYS A 65 21.19 0.21 2.94
CA CYS A 65 20.07 0.62 3.78
C CYS A 65 19.05 1.41 2.96
N LEU A 66 17.76 1.22 3.28
CA LEU A 66 16.65 1.99 2.73
C LEU A 66 15.94 2.73 3.85
N THR A 67 15.93 4.06 3.80
CA THR A 67 15.15 4.91 4.71
C THR A 67 13.98 5.49 3.95
N LEU A 68 12.75 5.25 4.39
CA LEU A 68 11.58 5.92 3.82
C LEU A 68 11.44 7.30 4.46
N CYS A 69 11.39 8.36 3.65
CA CYS A 69 11.43 9.74 4.12
C CYS A 69 10.21 10.12 4.96
N ALA A 70 10.45 10.90 6.02
CA ALA A 70 9.43 11.70 6.68
C ALA A 70 9.17 13.03 5.96
N GLU A 71 8.03 13.66 6.25
CA GLU A 71 7.57 14.92 5.60
C GLU A 71 8.58 16.08 5.67
N ASP A 72 9.39 16.15 6.72
CA ASP A 72 10.41 17.18 6.94
C ASP A 72 11.72 16.94 6.17
N GLN A 73 11.87 15.77 5.53
CA GLN A 73 13.07 15.40 4.75
C GLN A 73 13.00 15.77 3.27
N ALA A 74 12.05 16.62 2.85
CA ALA A 74 11.89 17.00 1.45
C ALA A 74 13.16 17.62 0.84
N ALA A 75 13.84 18.51 1.58
CA ALA A 75 15.09 19.13 1.12
C ALA A 75 16.23 18.10 0.96
N LEU A 76 16.36 17.16 1.91
CA LEU A 76 17.34 16.09 1.84
C LEU A 76 17.07 15.16 0.66
N ALA A 77 15.81 14.78 0.45
CA ALA A 77 15.40 13.93 -0.67
C ALA A 77 15.73 14.56 -2.03
N ASP A 78 15.53 15.87 -2.16
CA ASP A 78 15.84 16.61 -3.40
C ASP A 78 17.35 16.70 -3.63
N LEU A 79 18.12 17.03 -2.59
CA LEU A 79 19.59 17.06 -2.63
C LEU A 79 20.16 15.67 -3.01
N ALA A 80 19.67 14.61 -2.37
CA ALA A 80 20.15 13.25 -2.59
C ALA A 80 19.87 12.74 -4.02
N GLY A 81 18.83 13.27 -4.67
CA GLY A 81 18.43 12.91 -6.04
C GLY A 81 19.08 13.75 -7.14
N SER A 82 19.58 14.95 -6.79
CA SER A 82 20.08 15.93 -7.76
C SER A 82 21.56 15.77 -8.10
N PHE A 83 22.36 15.22 -7.18
CA PHE A 83 23.81 15.11 -7.34
C PHE A 83 24.29 13.65 -7.31
N SER A 84 25.34 13.35 -8.07
CA SER A 84 26.02 12.05 -8.04
C SER A 84 27.20 12.08 -7.07
N ILE A 85 27.51 10.94 -6.44
CA ILE A 85 28.76 10.77 -5.67
C ILE A 85 30.02 10.93 -6.53
N ARG A 86 29.89 10.78 -7.85
CA ARG A 86 30.97 11.05 -8.79
C ARG A 86 31.37 12.53 -8.82
N ASP A 87 30.45 13.42 -8.40
CA ASP A 87 30.62 14.87 -8.47
C ASP A 87 30.89 15.46 -7.08
N LEU A 88 30.05 15.11 -6.10
CA LEU A 88 30.06 15.70 -4.75
C LEU A 88 29.77 14.67 -3.67
N ASP A 89 30.43 14.82 -2.51
CA ASP A 89 30.10 14.07 -1.30
C ASP A 89 28.85 14.64 -0.63
N LYS A 90 27.71 14.00 -0.89
CA LYS A 90 26.41 14.39 -0.34
C LYS A 90 26.33 14.26 1.19
N THR A 91 27.19 13.45 1.81
CA THR A 91 27.21 13.27 3.27
C THR A 91 27.74 14.48 4.01
N SER A 92 28.38 15.42 3.31
CA SER A 92 28.85 16.70 3.87
C SER A 92 27.73 17.71 4.17
N SER A 93 26.50 17.47 3.71
CA SER A 93 25.36 18.35 3.99
C SER A 93 24.90 18.22 5.45
N GLU A 94 24.59 19.35 6.09
CA GLU A 94 24.00 19.36 7.44
C GLU A 94 22.62 18.67 7.52
N LEU A 95 21.97 18.45 6.38
CA LEU A 95 20.71 17.72 6.30
C LEU A 95 20.89 16.20 6.46
N VAL A 96 22.12 15.70 6.33
CA VAL A 96 22.43 14.28 6.44
C VAL A 96 22.80 13.93 7.87
N SER A 97 21.93 13.17 8.54
CA SER A 97 22.25 12.47 9.78
C SER A 97 22.40 10.98 9.49
N LEU A 98 23.61 10.43 9.69
CA LEU A 98 23.88 9.00 9.50
C LEU A 98 24.00 8.31 10.85
N ALA A 99 23.33 7.17 10.99
CA ALA A 99 23.39 6.33 12.16
C ALA A 99 23.96 4.94 11.82
N ALA A 100 24.67 4.34 12.78
CA ALA A 100 25.28 3.03 12.60
C ALA A 100 24.21 1.94 12.44
N ALA A 101 24.43 1.04 11.48
CA ALA A 101 23.65 -0.17 11.32
C ALA A 101 24.03 -1.23 12.37
N ARG A 102 23.13 -2.17 12.61
CA ARG A 102 23.27 -3.26 13.58
C ARG A 102 23.82 -4.54 12.96
N LEU A 103 23.40 -4.88 11.74
CA LEU A 103 23.65 -6.16 11.07
C LEU A 103 24.26 -6.03 9.67
N VAL A 104 24.28 -4.83 9.09
CA VAL A 104 25.02 -4.51 7.85
C VAL A 104 26.13 -3.48 8.13
N SER A 105 27.09 -3.30 7.22
CA SER A 105 28.21 -2.36 7.39
C SER A 105 27.91 -0.93 6.91
N VAL A 106 26.79 -0.75 6.22
CA VAL A 106 26.34 0.52 5.64
C VAL A 106 25.44 1.29 6.64
N PRO A 107 25.76 2.56 6.97
CA PRO A 107 24.90 3.34 7.87
C PRO A 107 23.57 3.69 7.20
N TRP A 108 22.54 3.95 7.99
CA TRP A 108 21.23 4.40 7.52
C TRP A 108 21.06 5.91 7.76
N VAL A 109 20.10 6.54 7.07
CA VAL A 109 19.77 7.96 7.25
C VAL A 109 18.73 8.10 8.36
N ASP A 110 19.02 8.90 9.37
CA ASP A 110 18.10 9.13 10.48
C ASP A 110 16.94 10.08 10.12
N GLY A 111 15.85 10.01 10.89
CA GLY A 111 14.69 10.88 10.75
C GLY A 111 13.60 10.39 9.78
N GLY A 112 13.76 9.21 9.17
CA GLY A 112 12.73 8.62 8.30
C GLY A 112 11.55 7.99 9.07
N VAL A 113 10.48 7.64 8.35
CA VAL A 113 9.36 6.85 8.92
C VAL A 113 9.78 5.43 9.29
N VAL A 114 10.76 4.89 8.56
CA VAL A 114 11.43 3.62 8.87
C VAL A 114 12.76 3.58 8.12
N ALA A 115 13.80 3.02 8.75
CA ALA A 115 15.03 2.63 8.08
C ALA A 115 15.22 1.11 8.12
N LEU A 116 15.67 0.54 7.02
CA LEU A 116 15.74 -0.90 6.79
C LEU A 116 17.15 -1.29 6.38
N GLU A 117 17.78 -2.17 7.14
CA GLU A 117 19.06 -2.78 6.79
C GLU A 117 18.81 -3.97 5.88
N CYS A 118 19.39 -3.96 4.67
CA CYS A 118 19.05 -4.91 3.62
C CYS A 118 20.27 -5.70 3.15
N GLN A 119 20.16 -7.03 3.15
CA GLN A 119 21.08 -7.90 2.41
C GLN A 119 20.54 -8.14 1.01
N LEU A 120 21.36 -7.90 -0.03
CA LEU A 120 20.94 -8.10 -1.41
C LEU A 120 20.64 -9.58 -1.67
N ARG A 121 19.46 -9.86 -2.25
CA ARG A 121 19.02 -11.20 -2.64
C ARG A 121 18.94 -11.37 -4.15
N GLN A 122 18.44 -10.35 -4.85
CA GLN A 122 18.28 -10.41 -6.31
C GLN A 122 18.57 -9.08 -6.97
N GLU A 123 19.10 -9.16 -8.18
CA GLU A 123 19.21 -8.05 -9.11
C GLU A 123 18.43 -8.40 -10.37
N ILE A 124 17.45 -7.56 -10.73
CA ILE A 124 16.59 -7.77 -11.90
C ILE A 124 16.85 -6.62 -12.88
N ALA A 125 17.34 -6.96 -14.07
CA ALA A 125 17.55 -5.99 -15.14
C ALA A 125 16.26 -5.74 -15.92
N PHE A 126 15.88 -4.48 -16.04
CA PHE A 126 14.90 -4.00 -17.01
C PHE A 126 15.63 -3.33 -18.19
N PRO A 127 14.94 -2.98 -19.30
CA PRO A 127 15.60 -2.37 -20.46
C PRO A 127 16.45 -1.13 -20.15
N VAL A 128 16.03 -0.30 -19.18
CA VAL A 128 16.77 0.91 -18.78
C VAL A 128 17.00 1.05 -17.28
N HIS A 129 16.19 0.37 -16.46
CA HIS A 129 16.29 0.38 -14.99
C HIS A 129 16.85 -0.94 -14.47
N ARG A 130 17.22 -0.96 -13.20
CA ARG A 130 17.59 -2.18 -12.48
C ARG A 130 16.90 -2.17 -11.13
N MET A 131 16.25 -3.27 -10.78
CA MET A 131 15.64 -3.48 -9.47
C MET A 131 16.58 -4.30 -8.60
N PHE A 132 16.81 -3.84 -7.37
CA PHE A 132 17.55 -4.56 -6.34
C PHE A 132 16.55 -4.99 -5.28
N VAL A 133 16.48 -6.30 -5.03
CA VAL A 133 15.61 -6.89 -4.00
C VAL A 133 16.48 -7.30 -2.83
N GLY A 134 16.22 -6.72 -1.66
CA GLY A 134 16.95 -6.98 -0.43
C GLY A 134 16.06 -7.61 0.64
N GLU A 135 16.62 -8.56 1.39
CA GLU A 135 16.02 -9.05 2.61
C GLU A 135 16.29 -8.08 3.76
N VAL A 136 15.23 -7.66 4.44
CA VAL A 136 15.32 -6.80 5.63
C VAL A 136 15.80 -7.65 6.80
N VAL A 137 17.03 -7.39 7.26
CA VAL A 137 17.64 -8.09 8.40
C VAL A 137 17.49 -7.31 9.71
N ALA A 138 17.35 -5.99 9.64
CA ALA A 138 16.99 -5.14 10.77
C ALA A 138 16.16 -3.94 10.31
N ALA A 139 15.38 -3.38 11.23
CA ALA A 139 14.59 -2.18 11.02
C ALA A 139 14.75 -1.22 12.20
N HIS A 140 14.79 0.07 11.90
CA HIS A 140 14.84 1.16 12.87
C HIS A 140 13.58 2.00 12.70
N LEU A 141 12.88 2.21 13.80
CA LEU A 141 11.66 3.00 13.86
C LEU A 141 11.89 4.19 14.79
N PRO A 142 11.25 5.33 14.52
CA PRO A 142 11.24 6.44 15.46
C PRO A 142 10.55 6.01 16.77
N GLU A 143 10.84 6.70 17.87
CA GLU A 143 10.26 6.38 19.20
C GLU A 143 8.74 6.31 19.20
N ARG A 144 8.11 7.15 18.35
CA ARG A 144 6.66 7.22 18.16
C ARG A 144 6.33 7.04 16.66
N PRO A 145 6.25 5.79 16.16
CA PRO A 145 6.00 5.51 14.74
C PRO A 145 4.72 6.18 14.21
N ASP A 146 3.67 6.19 15.01
CA ASP A 146 2.37 6.76 14.60
C ASP A 146 2.37 8.30 14.47
N SER A 147 3.41 8.99 14.98
CA SER A 147 3.52 10.45 14.87
C SER A 147 4.38 10.92 13.70
N VAL A 148 5.14 10.03 13.05
CA VAL A 148 5.99 10.41 11.92
C VAL A 148 5.23 10.16 10.63
N ARG A 149 5.00 11.22 9.86
CA ARG A 149 4.22 11.18 8.62
C ARG A 149 5.15 11.02 7.42
N PRO A 150 4.77 10.22 6.41
CA PRO A 150 5.63 9.97 5.26
C PRO A 150 5.63 11.14 4.28
N LEU A 151 6.78 11.41 3.68
CA LEU A 151 6.87 12.28 2.50
C LEU A 151 6.20 11.59 1.30
N VAL A 152 5.28 12.31 0.64
CA VAL A 152 4.55 11.79 -0.53
C VAL A 152 5.12 12.38 -1.80
N LYS A 153 5.34 11.55 -2.82
CA LYS A 153 5.76 11.96 -4.16
C LYS A 153 4.62 11.74 -5.15
N HIS A 154 4.26 12.77 -5.91
CA HIS A 154 3.33 12.73 -7.04
C HIS A 154 3.71 13.80 -8.06
N GLY A 155 4.76 13.54 -8.86
CA GLY A 155 5.44 14.57 -9.64
C GLY A 155 6.25 15.53 -8.76
N GLY A 156 5.57 16.31 -7.89
CA GLY A 156 6.16 17.09 -6.79
C GLY A 156 6.21 16.31 -5.47
N MET A 157 6.81 16.89 -4.43
CA MET A 157 6.79 16.36 -3.06
C MET A 157 5.69 17.06 -2.25
N TYR A 158 4.97 16.29 -1.44
CA TYR A 158 3.79 16.73 -0.68
C TYR A 158 3.81 16.13 0.72
N GLN A 159 3.14 16.82 1.64
CA GLN A 159 2.71 16.24 2.91
C GLN A 159 1.46 15.39 2.69
N LEU A 160 1.28 14.35 3.50
CA LEU A 160 0.09 13.51 3.48
C LEU A 160 -1.11 14.35 3.94
N GLY A 161 -2.27 14.16 3.32
CA GLY A 161 -3.52 14.82 3.74
C GLY A 161 -4.18 14.15 4.94
N GLU A 162 -5.40 14.59 5.24
CA GLU A 162 -6.25 13.92 6.23
C GLU A 162 -6.56 12.48 5.85
N ARG A 163 -6.74 11.63 6.86
CA ARG A 163 -7.12 10.23 6.64
C ARG A 163 -8.51 10.17 6.01
N ALA A 164 -8.65 9.38 4.96
CA ALA A 164 -9.97 9.11 4.39
C ALA A 164 -10.88 8.40 5.41
N GLU A 165 -12.05 8.97 5.66
CA GLU A 165 -13.07 8.36 6.50
C GLU A 165 -14.03 7.54 5.65
N ARG A 166 -14.15 6.25 5.96
CA ARG A 166 -15.23 5.41 5.45
C ARG A 166 -16.43 5.61 6.35
N ARG A 167 -17.60 5.93 5.78
CA ARG A 167 -18.84 6.13 6.54
C ARG A 167 -19.97 5.23 6.09
N GLU A 168 -19.78 4.47 5.02
CA GLU A 168 -20.81 3.62 4.41
C GLU A 168 -20.43 2.14 4.46
N VAL A 169 -21.46 1.30 4.44
CA VAL A 169 -21.33 -0.12 4.14
C VAL A 169 -21.14 -0.27 2.63
N ALA A 170 -20.10 -0.96 2.20
CA ALA A 170 -19.92 -1.37 0.81
C ALA A 170 -20.43 -2.82 0.67
N VAL A 171 -21.30 -3.06 -0.30
CA VAL A 171 -22.04 -4.33 -0.45
C VAL A 171 -21.80 -4.92 -1.83
N VAL A 172 -21.68 -6.24 -1.86
CA VAL A 172 -21.85 -7.05 -3.07
C VAL A 172 -22.90 -8.13 -2.78
N ALA A 173 -23.73 -8.42 -3.76
CA ALA A 173 -24.71 -9.47 -3.66
C ALA A 173 -24.82 -10.24 -4.98
N GLN A 174 -24.88 -11.56 -4.86
CA GLN A 174 -24.92 -12.47 -5.99
C GLN A 174 -25.85 -13.64 -5.67
N ARG A 175 -26.58 -14.15 -6.66
CA ARG A 175 -27.30 -15.41 -6.52
C ARG A 175 -26.33 -16.56 -6.27
N GLY A 176 -26.59 -17.31 -5.22
CA GLY A 176 -25.92 -18.56 -4.96
C GLY A 176 -26.68 -19.75 -5.56
N PRO A 177 -26.12 -20.96 -5.44
CA PRO A 177 -26.76 -22.19 -5.90
C PRO A 177 -28.12 -22.42 -5.23
N ALA A 178 -29.01 -23.14 -5.91
CA ALA A 178 -30.25 -23.66 -5.31
C ALA A 178 -31.14 -22.61 -4.60
N GLY A 179 -31.22 -21.39 -5.15
CA GLY A 179 -32.11 -20.35 -4.62
C GLY A 179 -31.57 -19.68 -3.36
N THR A 180 -30.27 -19.49 -3.25
CA THR A 180 -29.64 -18.70 -2.17
C THR A 180 -29.15 -17.34 -2.68
N VAL A 181 -28.76 -16.47 -1.76
CA VAL A 181 -28.04 -15.24 -2.04
C VAL A 181 -26.77 -15.19 -1.21
N ARG A 182 -25.65 -14.93 -1.90
CA ARG A 182 -24.37 -14.61 -1.30
C ARG A 182 -24.29 -13.10 -1.10
N VAL A 183 -23.99 -12.69 0.12
CA VAL A 183 -23.82 -11.28 0.48
C VAL A 183 -22.44 -11.10 1.09
N GLY A 184 -21.66 -10.21 0.48
CA GLY A 184 -20.43 -9.69 1.04
C GLY A 184 -20.64 -8.23 1.45
N ALA A 185 -20.22 -7.85 2.65
CA ALA A 185 -20.27 -6.46 3.06
C ALA A 185 -19.06 -6.06 3.92
N THR A 186 -18.57 -4.85 3.73
CA THR A 186 -17.53 -4.24 4.58
C THR A 186 -18.04 -2.90 5.09
N SER A 187 -17.61 -2.48 6.29
CA SER A 187 -18.05 -1.22 6.91
C SER A 187 -16.86 -0.47 7.53
N PRO A 188 -17.08 0.71 8.12
CA PRO A 188 -16.04 1.39 8.90
C PRO A 188 -15.47 0.47 9.98
N ALA A 189 -14.15 0.59 10.22
CA ALA A 189 -13.45 -0.21 11.21
C ALA A 189 -13.98 0.08 12.63
N LYS A 190 -13.88 -0.90 13.53
CA LYS A 190 -14.25 -0.85 14.96
C LYS A 190 -15.75 -0.88 15.29
N LEU A 191 -16.63 -0.99 14.30
CA LEU A 191 -18.04 -1.27 14.59
C LEU A 191 -18.20 -2.71 15.08
N THR A 192 -19.01 -2.91 16.13
CA THR A 192 -19.29 -4.23 16.73
C THR A 192 -20.73 -4.68 16.49
N ALA A 193 -21.62 -3.76 16.10
CA ALA A 193 -23.00 -4.07 15.75
C ALA A 193 -23.08 -5.12 14.62
N PRO A 194 -24.10 -6.00 14.64
CA PRO A 194 -24.34 -6.96 13.56
C PRO A 194 -24.73 -6.25 12.25
N PHE A 195 -24.57 -6.95 11.14
CA PHE A 195 -25.09 -6.54 9.85
C PHE A 195 -26.55 -6.98 9.72
N ARG A 196 -27.41 -6.09 9.23
CA ARG A 196 -28.82 -6.40 8.93
C ARG A 196 -29.00 -6.42 7.42
N ILE A 197 -29.52 -7.51 6.88
CA ILE A 197 -29.69 -7.68 5.42
C ILE A 197 -31.18 -7.63 5.09
N THR A 198 -31.53 -6.84 4.07
CA THR A 198 -32.89 -6.70 3.54
C THR A 198 -32.86 -6.76 2.02
N LEU A 199 -33.80 -7.47 1.41
CA LEU A 199 -34.10 -7.36 -0.01
C LEU A 199 -35.07 -6.20 -0.23
N ALA A 200 -34.70 -5.22 -1.05
CA ALA A 200 -35.59 -4.18 -1.53
C ALA A 200 -36.10 -4.56 -2.92
N LEU A 201 -37.42 -4.54 -3.08
CA LEU A 201 -38.14 -4.91 -4.29
C LEU A 201 -38.52 -3.67 -5.10
N ALA A 202 -38.66 -3.81 -6.41
CA ALA A 202 -38.99 -2.71 -7.31
C ALA A 202 -40.37 -2.07 -7.07
N ASP A 203 -41.29 -2.80 -6.43
CA ASP A 203 -42.62 -2.31 -6.05
C ASP A 203 -42.64 -1.54 -4.72
N GLY A 204 -41.46 -1.30 -4.12
CA GLY A 204 -41.31 -0.64 -2.83
C GLY A 204 -41.43 -1.60 -1.63
N GLY A 205 -41.69 -2.89 -1.88
CA GLY A 205 -41.66 -3.93 -0.85
C GLY A 205 -40.26 -4.17 -0.28
N SER A 206 -40.19 -4.69 0.93
CA SER A 206 -38.92 -5.10 1.55
C SER A 206 -39.06 -6.42 2.30
N ILE A 207 -38.03 -7.26 2.23
CA ILE A 207 -38.00 -8.56 2.89
C ILE A 207 -36.71 -8.69 3.71
N PRO A 208 -36.78 -8.72 5.06
CA PRO A 208 -35.61 -8.94 5.89
C PRO A 208 -35.08 -10.37 5.71
N LEU A 209 -33.77 -10.52 5.52
CA LEU A 209 -33.09 -11.81 5.46
C LEU A 209 -32.46 -12.20 6.80
N GLY A 210 -32.25 -11.25 7.69
CA GLY A 210 -31.80 -11.48 9.06
C GLY A 210 -30.67 -10.56 9.52
N GLU A 211 -30.17 -10.87 10.71
CA GLU A 211 -29.03 -10.21 11.33
C GLU A 211 -27.86 -11.18 11.46
N PHE A 212 -26.66 -10.70 11.14
CA PHE A 212 -25.47 -11.53 11.04
C PHE A 212 -24.27 -10.86 11.68
N ALA A 213 -23.55 -11.60 12.51
CA ALA A 213 -22.32 -11.11 13.12
C ALA A 213 -21.20 -10.95 12.06
N ALA A 214 -20.30 -10.02 12.32
CA ALA A 214 -19.09 -9.87 11.53
C ALA A 214 -18.13 -11.06 11.73
N ASN A 215 -17.33 -11.37 10.72
CA ASN A 215 -16.20 -12.29 10.82
C ASN A 215 -15.06 -11.67 11.64
N ARG A 216 -13.97 -12.42 11.84
CA ARG A 216 -12.78 -11.97 12.61
C ARG A 216 -12.08 -10.71 12.05
N HIS A 217 -12.34 -10.36 10.79
CA HIS A 217 -11.79 -9.17 10.14
C HIS A 217 -12.75 -7.96 10.24
N GLY A 218 -13.95 -8.14 10.83
CA GLY A 218 -14.96 -7.10 10.95
C GLY A 218 -15.90 -6.99 9.75
N ASP A 219 -15.78 -7.90 8.77
CA ASP A 219 -16.54 -7.92 7.53
C ASP A 219 -17.64 -9.00 7.55
N LEU A 220 -18.59 -8.93 6.62
CA LEU A 220 -19.61 -9.94 6.40
C LEU A 220 -19.32 -10.72 5.10
N GLN A 221 -19.40 -12.04 5.18
CA GLN A 221 -19.47 -12.91 4.01
C GLN A 221 -20.37 -14.10 4.36
N ILE A 222 -21.56 -14.16 3.79
CA ILE A 222 -22.56 -15.18 4.11
C ILE A 222 -23.33 -15.63 2.87
N GLU A 223 -23.87 -16.84 2.93
CA GLU A 223 -24.85 -17.36 1.98
C GLU A 223 -26.13 -17.70 2.75
N VAL A 224 -27.27 -17.17 2.32
CA VAL A 224 -28.58 -17.38 2.97
C VAL A 224 -29.65 -17.75 1.95
N PRO A 225 -30.68 -18.53 2.33
CA PRO A 225 -31.79 -18.83 1.43
C PRO A 225 -32.51 -17.58 0.92
N LEU A 226 -32.85 -17.53 -0.37
CA LEU A 226 -33.75 -16.52 -0.90
C LEU A 226 -35.20 -16.92 -0.55
N PRO A 227 -36.02 -15.97 -0.06
CA PRO A 227 -37.44 -16.21 0.13
C PRO A 227 -38.12 -16.67 -1.18
N ALA A 228 -39.07 -17.60 -1.08
CA ALA A 228 -39.76 -18.15 -2.25
C ALA A 228 -40.41 -17.07 -3.14
N ALA A 229 -40.88 -15.97 -2.53
CA ALA A 229 -41.47 -14.82 -3.21
C ALA A 229 -40.53 -14.13 -4.23
N VAL A 230 -39.21 -14.27 -4.08
CA VAL A 230 -38.19 -13.61 -4.92
C VAL A 230 -37.28 -14.59 -5.65
N ALA A 231 -37.37 -15.89 -5.35
CA ALA A 231 -36.57 -16.92 -5.98
C ALA A 231 -36.74 -16.99 -7.51
N GLY A 232 -37.95 -16.70 -8.01
CA GLY A 232 -38.27 -16.73 -9.45
C GLY A 232 -38.13 -15.39 -10.19
N LEU A 233 -37.85 -14.28 -9.49
CA LEU A 233 -37.70 -12.97 -10.14
C LEU A 233 -36.43 -12.93 -10.98
N ARG A 234 -36.36 -12.08 -12.02
CA ARG A 234 -35.06 -11.77 -12.62
C ARG A 234 -34.24 -10.95 -11.61
N PRO A 235 -32.89 -10.97 -11.61
CA PRO A 235 -32.08 -10.27 -10.59
C PRO A 235 -32.08 -8.74 -10.71
N GLY A 236 -32.28 -8.23 -11.93
CA GLY A 236 -32.21 -6.79 -12.24
C GLY A 236 -33.10 -5.81 -11.44
N PRO A 237 -34.28 -6.19 -10.91
CA PRO A 237 -35.15 -5.34 -10.08
C PRO A 237 -35.01 -5.56 -8.56
N VAL A 238 -34.12 -6.45 -8.09
CA VAL A 238 -33.96 -6.73 -6.65
C VAL A 238 -32.63 -6.14 -6.17
N GLU A 239 -32.70 -5.26 -5.17
CA GLU A 239 -31.54 -4.75 -4.47
C GLU A 239 -31.37 -5.47 -3.13
N VAL A 240 -30.13 -5.75 -2.76
CA VAL A 240 -29.75 -6.13 -1.41
C VAL A 240 -29.27 -4.90 -0.67
N VAL A 241 -29.98 -4.55 0.39
CA VAL A 241 -29.63 -3.47 1.31
C VAL A 241 -28.98 -4.09 2.54
N VAL A 242 -27.81 -3.57 2.92
CA VAL A 242 -27.12 -3.98 4.15
C VAL A 242 -26.92 -2.78 5.04
N GLU A 243 -27.38 -2.90 6.27
CA GLU A 243 -27.28 -1.89 7.31
C GLU A 243 -26.33 -2.34 8.41
N ARG A 244 -25.67 -1.38 9.04
CA ARG A 244 -24.86 -1.59 10.24
C ARG A 244 -24.87 -0.31 11.07
N ASP A 245 -25.21 -0.43 12.34
CA ASP A 245 -25.31 0.74 13.21
C ASP A 245 -23.97 1.48 13.28
N GLY A 246 -24.02 2.81 13.15
CA GLY A 246 -22.83 3.66 13.04
C GLY A 246 -22.28 3.82 11.61
N ALA A 247 -22.95 3.26 10.60
CA ALA A 247 -22.61 3.45 9.18
C ALA A 247 -23.86 3.75 8.33
N ARG A 248 -23.65 4.45 7.21
CA ARG A 248 -24.67 4.63 6.18
C ARG A 248 -24.94 3.30 5.47
N PRO A 249 -26.20 2.91 5.23
CA PRO A 249 -26.54 1.68 4.54
C PRO A 249 -25.90 1.57 3.15
N GLY A 250 -25.50 0.36 2.80
CA GLY A 250 -24.99 0.00 1.48
C GLY A 250 -26.04 -0.73 0.66
N ARG A 251 -25.90 -0.66 -0.67
CA ARG A 251 -26.81 -1.32 -1.61
C ARG A 251 -26.02 -2.02 -2.70
N ALA A 252 -26.51 -3.19 -3.11
CA ALA A 252 -26.02 -3.90 -4.28
C ALA A 252 -27.19 -4.42 -5.10
N ARG A 253 -27.09 -4.33 -6.42
CA ARG A 253 -27.99 -5.09 -7.31
C ARG A 253 -27.64 -6.57 -7.18
N LEU A 254 -28.67 -7.41 -7.11
CA LEU A 254 -28.45 -8.85 -7.16
C LEU A 254 -27.98 -9.24 -8.56
N THR A 255 -26.79 -9.84 -8.66
CA THR A 255 -26.25 -10.35 -9.94
C THR A 255 -26.43 -11.87 -10.06
N GLU A 256 -26.36 -12.41 -11.29
CA GLU A 256 -26.29 -13.86 -11.50
C GLU A 256 -24.91 -14.42 -11.13
N GLU A 257 -24.83 -15.75 -10.98
CA GLU A 257 -23.57 -16.44 -10.77
C GLU A 257 -22.62 -16.21 -11.97
N SER A 258 -21.47 -15.59 -11.69
CA SER A 258 -20.41 -15.40 -12.67
C SER A 258 -19.54 -16.64 -12.66
N GLY A 259 -19.37 -17.32 -13.80
CA GLY A 259 -18.61 -18.57 -13.93
C GLY A 259 -17.09 -18.49 -13.67
N TRP A 260 -16.61 -17.44 -12.99
CA TRP A 260 -15.25 -17.35 -12.50
C TRP A 260 -15.15 -18.20 -11.22
N ARG A 261 -14.66 -19.43 -11.36
CA ARG A 261 -14.19 -20.26 -10.25
C ARG A 261 -12.72 -19.98 -9.97
#